data_AF-A0A816IGX7-F1
#
_entry.id   AF-A0A816IGX7-F1
#
_cell.length_a   1.000
_cell.length_b   1.000
_cell.length_c   1.000
_cell.angle_alpha   90.00
_cell.angle_beta   90.00
_cell.angle_gamma   90.00
#
_symmetry.space_group_name_H-M   'P 1'
#
loop_
_entity.id
_entity.type
_entity.pdbx_description
1 polymer ?
#
loop_
_entity_poly.entity_id
_entity_poly.type
_entity_poly.pdbx_seq_one_letter_code
_entity_poly.pdbx_strand_id
1 'polypeptide(L)'
;MGNKLLLLPLLPLVHAYSGESTVRYLPGYQGPLPFELETGYIGVGEAEESQFFYYFIKSERTPAEDPLLIWLTGGPGCSSISAFLLENGPLAFNTESDSGNIPSLVSTTYSWSKVANIIYLDQPVGTGFSYSRNPLANIPSDTRSAKLVPEFVHKWLAKHPEYFYNPFYVTGNSYAGKVVPAIVQEISIGKFFYYHFNLAFS
;
A
#
# COMPACT_ATOMS: atom_id res chain seq x y z
N MET A 1 -43.16 6.90 45.46
CA MET A 1 -43.08 6.63 44.00
C MET A 1 -41.92 7.45 43.45
N GLY A 2 -40.73 6.86 43.35
CA GLY A 2 -39.54 7.54 42.83
C GLY A 2 -39.21 7.01 41.44
N ASN A 3 -39.43 7.81 40.41
CA ASN A 3 -39.01 7.49 39.05
C ASN A 3 -37.49 7.67 38.94
N LYS A 4 -36.75 6.56 38.87
CA LYS A 4 -35.35 6.59 38.44
C LYS A 4 -35.32 6.72 36.92
N LEU A 5 -35.02 7.93 36.43
CA LEU A 5 -34.66 8.15 35.03
C LEU A 5 -33.33 7.42 34.74
N LEU A 6 -33.39 6.35 33.96
CA LEU A 6 -32.21 5.72 33.38
C LEU A 6 -31.81 6.53 32.13
N LEU A 7 -30.81 7.39 32.28
CA LEU A 7 -30.11 8.01 31.15
C LEU A 7 -29.16 6.98 30.55
N LEU A 8 -29.54 6.37 29.42
CA LEU A 8 -28.63 5.62 28.56
C LEU A 8 -27.67 6.62 27.90
N PRO A 9 -26.34 6.47 28.02
CA PRO A 9 -25.43 7.26 27.22
C PRO A 9 -25.51 6.74 25.77
N LEU A 10 -26.02 7.57 24.86
CA LEU A 10 -25.79 7.39 23.44
C LEU A 10 -24.29 7.55 23.19
N LEU A 11 -23.57 6.44 23.10
CA LEU A 11 -22.24 6.42 22.49
C LEU A 11 -22.43 6.82 21.02
N PRO A 12 -21.84 7.92 20.53
CA PRO A 12 -21.79 8.14 19.11
C PRO A 12 -21.00 6.98 18.50
N LEU A 13 -21.63 6.22 17.59
CA LEU A 13 -20.91 5.33 16.71
C LEU A 13 -20.02 6.22 15.83
N VAL A 14 -18.80 6.48 16.29
CA VAL A 14 -17.75 7.02 15.43
C VAL A 14 -17.42 5.87 14.49
N HIS A 15 -18.12 5.79 13.36
CA HIS A 15 -17.62 5.04 12.24
C HIS A 15 -16.32 5.74 11.85
N ALA A 16 -15.20 5.22 12.34
CA ALA A 16 -13.92 5.51 11.71
C ALA A 16 -14.12 5.13 10.25
N TYR A 17 -14.12 6.12 9.36
CA TYR A 17 -14.09 5.87 7.94
C TYR A 17 -12.80 5.09 7.70
N SER A 18 -12.89 3.77 7.53
CA SER A 18 -11.77 3.00 7.01
C SER A 18 -11.54 3.59 5.62
N GLY A 19 -10.45 4.32 5.45
CA GLY A 19 -10.08 4.93 4.16
C GLY A 19 -9.68 3.89 3.12
N GLU A 20 -10.27 2.70 3.19
CA GLU A 20 -9.98 1.47 2.47
C GLU A 20 -11.18 1.19 1.56
N SER A 21 -10.89 0.92 0.29
CA SER A 21 -11.91 0.76 -0.73
C SER A 21 -11.53 -0.40 -1.64
N THR A 22 -12.38 -1.42 -1.69
CA THR A 22 -12.27 -2.47 -2.69
C THR A 22 -12.68 -1.91 -4.06
N VAL A 23 -11.75 -1.93 -5.01
CA VAL A 23 -11.98 -1.47 -6.38
C VAL A 23 -12.43 -2.66 -7.23
N ARG A 24 -13.66 -2.62 -7.73
CA ARG A 24 -14.21 -3.66 -8.61
C ARG A 24 -14.15 -3.31 -10.10
N TYR A 25 -14.06 -2.02 -10.43
CA TYR A 25 -14.10 -1.50 -11.78
C TYR A 25 -13.08 -0.36 -11.92
N LEU A 26 -12.37 -0.32 -13.03
CA LEU A 26 -11.47 0.78 -13.39
C LEU A 26 -11.86 1.35 -14.76
N PRO A 27 -11.85 2.69 -14.93
CA PRO A 27 -11.95 3.29 -16.25
C PRO A 27 -10.89 2.70 -17.19
N GLY A 28 -11.29 2.35 -18.41
CA GLY A 28 -10.40 1.74 -19.40
C GLY A 28 -10.34 0.22 -19.36
N TYR A 29 -10.76 -0.44 -18.27
CA TYR A 29 -10.85 -1.90 -18.20
C TYR A 29 -12.28 -2.38 -18.52
N GLN A 30 -12.41 -3.39 -19.39
CA GLN A 30 -13.72 -3.91 -19.77
C GLN A 30 -14.24 -4.92 -18.74
N GLY A 31 -15.31 -4.55 -18.03
CA GLY A 31 -15.97 -5.41 -17.04
C GLY A 31 -15.34 -5.31 -15.64
N PRO A 32 -15.71 -6.21 -14.71
CA PRO A 32 -15.11 -6.24 -13.38
C PRO A 32 -13.66 -6.70 -13.44
N LEU A 33 -12.83 -6.22 -12.51
CA LEU A 33 -11.46 -6.69 -12.36
C LEU A 33 -11.43 -8.19 -12.01
N PRO A 34 -10.55 -8.99 -12.64
CA PRO A 34 -10.44 -10.43 -12.37
C PRO A 34 -9.58 -10.74 -11.14
N PHE A 35 -9.11 -9.72 -10.43
CA PHE A 35 -8.30 -9.80 -9.22
C PHE A 35 -8.85 -8.86 -8.15
N GLU A 36 -8.48 -9.09 -6.89
CA GLU A 36 -8.86 -8.20 -5.78
C GLU A 36 -7.87 -7.06 -5.66
N LEU A 37 -8.35 -5.84 -5.94
CA LEU A 37 -7.64 -4.59 -5.69
C LEU A 37 -8.31 -3.85 -4.54
N GLU A 38 -7.50 -3.49 -3.56
CA GLU A 38 -7.86 -2.57 -2.50
C GLU A 38 -6.99 -1.33 -2.60
N THR A 39 -7.55 -0.16 -2.33
CA THR A 39 -6.77 1.06 -2.14
C THR A 39 -7.12 1.72 -0.83
N GLY A 40 -6.17 2.45 -0.27
CA GLY A 40 -6.49 3.25 0.91
C GLY A 40 -5.34 4.06 1.47
N TYR A 41 -5.59 4.66 2.63
CA TYR A 41 -4.62 5.48 3.35
C TYR A 41 -4.26 4.88 4.70
N ILE A 42 -2.98 4.94 5.04
CA ILE A 42 -2.47 4.71 6.40
C ILE A 42 -1.72 5.96 6.85
N GLY A 43 -2.12 6.49 8.01
CA GLY A 43 -1.45 7.60 8.66
C GLY A 43 -0.19 7.15 9.39
N VAL A 44 0.94 7.81 9.16
CA VAL A 44 2.23 7.55 9.80
C VAL A 44 2.90 8.84 10.29
N GLY A 45 3.80 8.68 11.26
CA GLY A 45 4.35 9.77 12.07
C GLY A 45 3.59 9.93 13.38
N GLU A 46 4.22 10.62 14.34
CA GLU A 46 3.71 10.80 15.71
C GLU A 46 2.30 11.38 15.76
N ALA A 47 1.98 12.30 14.85
CA ALA A 47 0.66 12.91 14.73
C ALA A 47 -0.09 12.39 13.50
N GLU A 48 0.33 11.25 12.93
CA GLU A 48 -0.14 10.71 11.66
C GLU A 48 -0.17 11.79 10.57
N GLU A 49 0.83 12.67 10.57
CA GLU A 49 0.88 13.84 9.70
C GLU A 49 1.19 13.48 8.25
N SER A 50 1.74 12.29 8.01
CA SER A 50 1.94 11.71 6.68
C SER A 50 0.83 10.71 6.40
N GLN A 51 0.11 10.87 5.30
CA GLN A 51 -0.94 9.95 4.86
C GLN A 51 -0.44 9.24 3.62
N PHE A 52 -0.01 7.98 3.77
CA PHE A 52 0.49 7.18 2.66
C PHE A 52 -0.64 6.43 2.00
N PHE A 53 -0.77 6.62 0.69
CA PHE A 53 -1.70 5.90 -0.16
C PHE A 53 -1.08 4.60 -0.67
N TYR A 54 -1.88 3.54 -0.71
CA TYR A 54 -1.46 2.25 -1.23
C TYR A 54 -2.46 1.65 -2.21
N TYR A 55 -1.94 0.78 -3.06
CA TYR A 55 -2.70 -0.17 -3.86
C TYR A 55 -2.29 -1.57 -3.40
N PHE A 56 -3.22 -2.33 -2.84
CA PHE A 56 -2.99 -3.70 -2.43
C PHE A 56 -3.63 -4.66 -3.42
N ILE A 57 -2.82 -5.58 -3.94
CA ILE A 57 -3.26 -6.67 -4.82
C ILE A 57 -3.06 -7.98 -4.08
N LYS A 58 -4.16 -8.68 -3.86
CA LYS A 58 -4.15 -10.03 -3.29
C LYS A 58 -3.57 -11.01 -4.31
N SER A 59 -2.79 -11.98 -3.83
CA SER A 59 -2.27 -13.04 -4.68
C SER A 59 -3.40 -13.78 -5.41
N GLU A 60 -3.17 -14.16 -6.66
CA GLU A 60 -4.12 -14.95 -7.45
C GLU A 60 -3.94 -16.47 -7.24
N ARG A 61 -2.94 -16.89 -6.46
CA ARG A 61 -2.65 -18.31 -6.18
C ARG A 61 -3.13 -18.76 -4.80
N THR A 62 -2.36 -18.47 -3.75
CA THR A 62 -2.69 -18.89 -2.38
C THR A 62 -2.34 -17.75 -1.42
N PRO A 63 -3.21 -16.74 -1.30
CA PRO A 63 -2.94 -15.51 -0.53
C PRO A 63 -2.44 -15.70 0.89
N ALA A 64 -2.91 -16.73 1.59
CA ALA A 64 -2.52 -17.02 2.97
C ALA A 64 -1.09 -17.62 3.10
N GLU A 65 -0.53 -18.14 2.01
CA GLU A 65 0.80 -18.78 1.99
C GLU A 65 1.81 -17.97 1.17
N ASP A 66 1.34 -17.26 0.15
CA ASP A 66 2.18 -16.47 -0.75
C ASP A 66 2.80 -15.26 -0.05
N PRO A 67 4.03 -14.85 -0.41
CA PRO A 67 4.70 -13.75 0.26
C PRO A 67 3.92 -12.43 0.16
N LEU A 68 4.07 -11.58 1.19
CA LEU A 68 3.67 -10.18 1.15
C LEU A 68 4.86 -9.33 0.73
N LEU A 69 4.73 -8.66 -0.41
CA LEU A 69 5.73 -7.74 -0.93
C LEU A 69 5.23 -6.31 -0.72
N ILE A 70 6.11 -5.42 -0.27
CA ILE A 70 5.93 -3.99 -0.50
C ILE A 70 6.80 -3.56 -1.68
N TRP A 71 6.21 -2.86 -2.64
CA TRP A 71 6.89 -2.31 -3.81
C TRP A 71 7.02 -0.80 -3.69
N LEU A 72 8.24 -0.30 -3.84
CA LEU A 72 8.58 1.11 -3.83
C LEU A 72 9.14 1.52 -5.19
N THR A 73 8.39 2.32 -5.95
CA THR A 73 8.96 2.97 -7.13
C THR A 73 9.92 4.09 -6.72
N GLY A 74 11.04 4.22 -7.45
CA GLY A 74 12.08 5.22 -7.17
C GLY A 74 11.75 6.67 -7.55
N GLY A 75 12.68 7.32 -8.25
CA GLY A 75 12.62 8.76 -8.56
C GLY A 75 13.79 9.53 -7.94
N PRO A 76 13.68 10.08 -6.72
CA PRO A 76 12.59 9.89 -5.73
C PRO A 76 11.29 10.63 -6.09
N GLY A 77 10.15 10.11 -5.61
CA GLY A 77 8.84 10.75 -5.75
C GLY A 77 7.98 10.25 -6.91
N CYS A 78 8.40 9.20 -7.62
CA CYS A 78 7.59 8.57 -8.64
C CYS A 78 6.55 7.64 -7.99
N SER A 79 5.30 7.74 -8.43
CA SER A 79 4.21 6.92 -7.88
C SER A 79 4.37 5.45 -8.22
N SER A 80 4.04 4.58 -7.27
CA SER A 80 4.05 3.13 -7.46
C SER A 80 2.92 2.64 -8.37
N ILE A 81 1.99 3.52 -8.77
CA ILE A 81 1.04 3.22 -9.84
C ILE A 81 1.76 2.95 -11.19
N SER A 82 2.97 3.48 -11.38
CA SER A 82 3.75 3.18 -12.59
C SER A 82 4.05 1.68 -12.67
N ALA A 83 4.52 1.08 -11.58
CA ALA A 83 4.83 -0.34 -11.55
C ALA A 83 3.58 -1.20 -11.67
N PHE A 84 2.48 -0.74 -11.04
CA PHE A 84 1.17 -1.37 -11.14
C PHE A 84 0.64 -1.46 -12.59
N LEU A 85 0.94 -0.47 -13.46
CA LEU A 85 0.42 -0.42 -14.83
C LEU A 85 1.44 -0.77 -15.92
N LEU A 86 2.74 -0.66 -15.63
CA LEU A 86 3.80 -0.70 -16.65
C LEU A 86 4.90 -1.73 -16.36
N GLU A 87 4.95 -2.30 -15.16
CA GLU A 87 6.04 -3.19 -14.75
C GLU A 87 5.51 -4.56 -14.34
N ASN A 88 5.15 -4.75 -13.08
CA ASN A 88 4.85 -6.06 -12.49
C ASN A 88 3.41 -6.19 -11.93
N GLY A 89 2.58 -5.16 -12.09
CA GLY A 89 1.17 -5.22 -11.73
C GLY A 89 0.31 -6.06 -12.70
N PRO A 90 -0.96 -6.28 -12.35
CA PRO A 90 -1.86 -7.17 -13.08
C PRO A 90 -2.47 -6.56 -14.35
N LEU A 91 -2.21 -5.28 -14.60
CA LEU A 91 -2.74 -4.54 -15.74
C LEU A 91 -1.63 -4.01 -16.64
N ALA A 92 -1.97 -3.84 -17.91
CA ALA A 92 -1.16 -3.14 -18.91
C ALA A 92 -2.05 -2.25 -19.78
N PHE A 93 -1.47 -1.23 -20.39
CA PHE A 93 -2.17 -0.44 -21.41
C PHE A 93 -2.31 -1.26 -22.69
N ASN A 94 -3.49 -1.21 -23.30
CA ASN A 94 -3.71 -1.68 -24.65
C ASN A 94 -3.29 -0.60 -25.65
N THR A 95 -2.09 -0.75 -26.21
CA THR A 95 -1.51 0.20 -27.17
C THR A 95 -2.03 0.03 -28.60
N GLU A 96 -2.74 -1.06 -28.90
CA GLU A 96 -3.28 -1.32 -30.25
C GLU A 96 -4.63 -0.64 -30.49
N SER A 97 -5.40 -0.40 -29.43
CA SER A 97 -6.75 0.17 -29.49
C SER A 97 -6.84 1.56 -28.86
N ASP A 98 -5.79 2.37 -28.98
CA ASP A 98 -5.81 3.73 -28.44
C ASP A 98 -6.65 4.64 -29.34
N SER A 99 -7.89 4.89 -28.92
CA SER A 99 -8.80 5.80 -29.62
C SER A 99 -8.52 7.28 -29.31
N GLY A 100 -7.46 7.60 -28.55
CA GLY A 100 -7.13 8.95 -28.10
C GLY A 100 -8.00 9.48 -26.95
N ASN A 101 -8.73 8.59 -26.27
CA ASN A 101 -9.61 8.91 -25.13
C ASN A 101 -9.03 8.30 -23.84
N ILE A 102 -9.88 7.82 -22.92
CA ILE A 102 -9.43 7.08 -21.73
C ILE A 102 -8.57 5.89 -22.18
N PRO A 103 -7.32 5.77 -21.72
CA PRO A 103 -6.45 4.65 -22.09
C PRO A 103 -7.13 3.32 -21.76
N SER A 104 -7.14 2.39 -22.72
CA SER A 104 -7.68 1.05 -22.49
C SER A 104 -6.69 0.21 -21.67
N LEU A 105 -7.20 -0.55 -20.72
CA LEU A 105 -6.46 -1.44 -19.83
C LEU A 105 -6.84 -2.89 -20.11
N VAL A 106 -5.85 -3.77 -20.10
CA VAL A 106 -6.00 -5.22 -20.27
C VAL A 106 -5.24 -5.95 -19.17
N SER A 107 -5.65 -7.18 -18.87
CA SER A 107 -4.91 -8.03 -17.92
C SER A 107 -3.63 -8.55 -18.55
N THR A 108 -2.59 -8.72 -17.73
CA THR A 108 -1.32 -9.36 -18.13
C THR A 108 -1.11 -10.69 -17.41
N THR A 109 -0.46 -11.64 -18.08
CA THR A 109 -0.05 -12.93 -17.48
C THR A 109 1.29 -12.86 -16.76
N TYR A 110 2.03 -11.75 -16.90
CA TYR A 110 3.38 -11.58 -16.34
C TYR A 110 3.40 -10.92 -14.96
N SER A 111 2.23 -10.67 -14.37
CA SER A 111 2.15 -10.01 -13.07
C SER A 111 2.74 -10.85 -11.94
N TRP A 112 3.37 -10.18 -11.00
CA TRP A 112 3.84 -10.80 -9.78
C TRP A 112 2.68 -11.21 -8.85
N SER A 113 1.47 -10.66 -9.04
CA SER A 113 0.26 -11.10 -8.29
C SER A 113 -0.06 -12.58 -8.50
N LYS A 114 0.48 -13.21 -9.55
CA LYS A 114 0.32 -14.66 -9.77
C LYS A 114 0.93 -15.52 -8.66
N VAL A 115 1.84 -14.98 -7.85
CA VAL A 115 2.57 -15.71 -6.80
C VAL A 115 2.81 -14.91 -5.53
N ALA A 116 2.26 -13.70 -5.41
CA ALA A 116 2.53 -12.82 -4.27
C ALA A 116 1.37 -11.86 -3.98
N ASN A 117 1.22 -11.50 -2.71
CA ASN A 117 0.42 -10.35 -2.28
C ASN A 117 1.30 -9.10 -2.39
N ILE A 118 0.82 -8.02 -2.99
CA ILE A 118 1.67 -6.86 -3.30
C ILE A 118 1.02 -5.56 -2.84
N ILE A 119 1.75 -4.81 -2.02
CA ILE A 119 1.43 -3.43 -1.64
C ILE A 119 2.29 -2.49 -2.49
N TYR A 120 1.70 -1.81 -3.46
CA TYR A 120 2.32 -0.69 -4.15
C TYR A 120 2.13 0.56 -3.30
N LEU A 121 3.22 1.09 -2.73
CA LEU A 121 3.15 2.20 -1.80
C LEU A 121 3.61 3.51 -2.47
N ASP A 122 2.78 4.54 -2.40
CA ASP A 122 3.19 5.90 -2.75
C ASP A 122 3.93 6.51 -1.54
N GLN A 123 5.25 6.61 -1.63
CA GLN A 123 6.08 7.27 -0.61
C GLN A 123 7.31 7.91 -1.26
N PRO A 124 7.85 9.00 -0.70
CA PRO A 124 7.39 9.72 0.50
C PRO A 124 6.16 10.61 0.24
N VAL A 125 5.75 11.42 1.22
CA VAL A 125 4.71 12.45 1.06
C VAL A 125 4.96 13.29 -0.20
N GLY A 126 3.90 13.55 -0.96
CA GLY A 126 3.95 14.25 -2.25
C GLY A 126 4.09 13.32 -3.46
N THR A 127 4.35 12.03 -3.22
CA THR A 127 4.37 10.98 -4.25
C THR A 127 2.95 10.53 -4.54
N GLY A 128 2.55 10.52 -5.82
CA GLY A 128 1.23 10.02 -6.25
C GLY A 128 0.09 10.63 -5.44
N PHE A 129 -0.67 9.79 -4.73
CA PHE A 129 -1.79 10.24 -3.90
C PHE A 129 -1.43 10.50 -2.42
N SER A 130 -0.19 10.21 -2.02
CA SER A 130 0.26 10.43 -0.64
C SER A 130 0.46 11.90 -0.32
N TYR A 131 -0.10 12.35 0.80
CA TYR A 131 -0.09 13.76 1.20
C TYR A 131 0.29 13.94 2.67
N SER A 132 0.50 15.20 3.08
CA SER A 132 0.67 15.53 4.48
C SER A 132 -0.41 16.47 4.98
N ARG A 133 -0.84 16.23 6.22
CA ARG A 133 -1.72 17.12 6.99
C ARG A 133 -0.98 18.35 7.52
N ASN A 134 0.36 18.36 7.47
CA ASN A 134 1.21 19.49 7.84
C ASN A 134 2.36 19.67 6.83
N PRO A 135 2.07 20.19 5.62
CA PRO A 135 3.01 20.18 4.50
C PRO A 135 4.27 21.03 4.75
N LEU A 136 4.21 22.09 5.56
CA LEU A 136 5.35 22.97 5.83
C LEU A 136 6.39 22.32 6.76
N ALA A 137 5.98 21.38 7.61
CA ALA A 137 6.87 20.69 8.54
C ALA A 137 7.29 19.29 8.04
N ASN A 138 6.64 18.79 7.00
CA ASN A 138 6.82 17.42 6.53
C ASN A 138 7.71 17.33 5.28
N ILE A 139 8.98 17.65 5.47
CA ILE A 139 10.00 17.54 4.41
C ILE A 139 10.43 16.07 4.28
N PRO A 140 10.31 15.46 3.09
CA PRO A 140 10.81 14.11 2.82
C PRO A 140 12.33 13.97 2.95
N SER A 141 12.79 12.81 3.42
CA SER A 141 14.21 12.41 3.40
C SER A 141 14.34 10.89 3.46
N ASP A 142 15.47 10.35 3.00
CA ASP A 142 15.74 8.91 3.02
C ASP A 142 15.60 8.33 4.43
N THR A 143 16.13 9.01 5.46
CA THR A 143 15.99 8.61 6.87
C THR A 143 14.54 8.61 7.35
N ARG A 144 13.72 9.56 6.87
CA ARG A 144 12.30 9.61 7.23
C ARG A 144 11.53 8.49 6.55
N SER A 145 11.78 8.21 5.26
CA SER A 145 11.20 7.05 4.57
C SER A 145 11.60 5.74 5.27
N ALA A 146 12.87 5.59 5.67
CA ALA A 146 13.37 4.42 6.40
C ALA A 146 12.61 4.15 7.71
N LYS A 147 12.11 5.19 8.39
CA LYS A 147 11.33 5.07 9.64
C LYS A 147 9.82 4.93 9.42
N LEU A 148 9.27 5.69 8.46
CA LEU A 148 7.83 5.76 8.25
C LEU A 148 7.27 4.57 7.45
N VAL A 149 8.06 3.97 6.54
CA VAL A 149 7.60 2.78 5.80
C VAL A 149 7.41 1.56 6.73
N PRO A 150 8.32 1.26 7.68
CA PRO A 150 8.07 0.23 8.69
C PRO A 150 6.83 0.50 9.55
N GLU A 151 6.60 1.76 9.96
CA GLU A 151 5.39 2.15 10.68
C GLU A 151 4.13 1.91 9.84
N PHE A 152 4.17 2.26 8.55
CA PHE A 152 3.10 1.97 7.59
C PHE A 152 2.80 0.48 7.56
N VAL A 153 3.81 -0.37 7.39
CA VAL A 153 3.64 -1.84 7.31
C VAL A 153 3.04 -2.38 8.60
N HIS A 154 3.51 -1.92 9.76
CA HIS A 154 2.98 -2.32 11.06
C HIS A 154 1.50 -1.98 11.20
N LYS A 155 1.12 -0.73 10.88
CA LYS A 155 -0.29 -0.28 10.95
C LYS A 155 -1.17 -0.97 9.90
N TRP A 156 -0.64 -1.24 8.71
CA TRP A 156 -1.37 -1.96 7.67
C TRP A 156 -1.63 -3.41 8.08
N LEU A 157 -0.64 -4.12 8.62
CA LEU A 157 -0.78 -5.49 9.15
C LEU A 157 -1.73 -5.56 10.36
N ALA A 158 -1.79 -4.51 11.18
CA ALA A 158 -2.76 -4.44 12.28
C ALA A 158 -4.21 -4.43 11.78
N LYS A 159 -4.44 -3.94 10.56
CA LYS A 159 -5.76 -3.94 9.89
C LYS A 159 -6.00 -5.19 9.03
N HIS A 160 -4.93 -5.83 8.56
CA HIS A 160 -4.96 -7.05 7.75
C HIS A 160 -4.21 -8.19 8.45
N PRO A 161 -4.69 -8.65 9.62
CA PRO A 161 -3.99 -9.63 10.45
C PRO A 161 -3.81 -10.99 9.76
N GLU A 162 -4.58 -11.30 8.71
CA GLU A 162 -4.42 -12.51 7.92
C GLU A 162 -3.07 -12.60 7.19
N TYR A 163 -2.38 -11.48 6.94
CA TYR A 163 -1.07 -11.48 6.29
C TYR A 163 0.12 -11.52 7.27
N PHE A 164 -0.15 -11.60 8.58
CA PHE A 164 0.87 -11.47 9.63
C PHE A 164 1.98 -12.53 9.55
N TYR A 165 1.64 -13.74 9.08
CA TYR A 165 2.56 -14.87 8.98
C TYR A 165 3.14 -15.06 7.57
N ASN A 166 2.72 -14.25 6.60
CA ASN A 166 3.23 -14.35 5.24
C ASN A 166 4.72 -13.95 5.23
N PRO A 167 5.58 -14.64 4.47
CA PRO A 167 6.94 -14.19 4.24
C PRO A 167 6.94 -12.76 3.70
N PHE A 168 7.65 -11.83 4.37
CA PHE A 168 7.63 -10.42 4.01
C PHE A 168 8.92 -9.97 3.31
N TYR A 169 8.76 -9.22 2.22
CA TYR A 169 9.87 -8.68 1.44
C TYR A 169 9.65 -7.19 1.15
N VAL A 170 10.73 -6.43 1.23
CA VAL A 170 10.78 -5.04 0.78
C VAL A 170 11.45 -5.00 -0.59
N THR A 171 10.75 -4.47 -1.58
CA THR A 171 11.17 -4.46 -2.99
C THR A 171 11.01 -3.07 -3.60
N GLY A 172 11.65 -2.83 -4.74
CA GLY A 172 11.54 -1.55 -5.45
C GLY A 172 12.59 -1.40 -6.54
N ASN A 173 12.46 -0.35 -7.34
CA ASN A 173 13.34 -0.05 -8.46
C ASN A 173 14.02 1.34 -8.33
N SER A 174 15.06 1.58 -9.13
CA SER A 174 15.68 2.92 -9.26
C SER A 174 16.17 3.47 -7.90
N TYR A 175 15.80 4.71 -7.54
CA TYR A 175 16.17 5.33 -6.25
C TYR A 175 15.73 4.50 -5.04
N ALA A 176 14.75 3.59 -5.19
CA ALA A 176 14.38 2.66 -4.13
C ALA A 176 15.58 1.80 -3.67
N GLY A 177 16.57 1.55 -4.53
CA GLY A 177 17.81 0.87 -4.16
C GLY A 177 18.60 1.54 -3.03
N LYS A 178 18.34 2.81 -2.71
CA LYS A 178 18.89 3.49 -1.52
C LYS A 178 18.04 3.29 -0.28
N VAL A 179 16.72 3.47 -0.39
CA VAL A 179 15.82 3.45 0.77
C VAL A 179 15.45 2.03 1.20
N VAL A 180 15.37 1.07 0.28
CA VAL A 180 15.03 -0.33 0.60
C VAL A 180 16.02 -0.94 1.60
N PRO A 181 17.36 -0.85 1.41
CA PRO A 181 18.31 -1.34 2.42
C PRO A 181 18.15 -0.66 3.78
N ALA A 182 17.91 0.66 3.80
CA ALA A 182 17.72 1.42 5.03
C ALA A 182 16.42 1.01 5.75
N ILE A 183 15.32 0.81 5.02
CA ILE A 183 14.04 0.31 5.55
C ILE A 183 14.23 -1.09 6.14
N VAL A 184 14.87 -2.01 5.41
CA VAL A 184 15.11 -3.37 5.90
C VAL A 184 16.00 -3.35 7.14
N GLN A 185 16.98 -2.46 7.21
CA GLN A 185 17.80 -2.27 8.40
C GLN A 185 16.99 -1.77 9.60
N GLU A 186 16.12 -0.76 9.41
CA GLU A 186 15.22 -0.28 10.47
C GLU A 186 14.25 -1.37 10.94
N ILE A 187 13.72 -2.19 10.03
CA ILE A 187 12.87 -3.35 10.36
C ILE A 187 13.64 -4.43 11.13
N SER A 188 14.91 -4.67 10.76
CA SER A 188 15.75 -5.70 11.39
C SER A 188 16.23 -5.28 12.79
N ILE A 189 16.56 -4.00 12.99
CA ILE A 189 17.05 -3.45 14.27
C ILE A 189 15.89 -3.14 15.21
N GLY A 190 14.84 -2.52 14.68
CA GLY A 190 13.61 -2.28 15.41
C GLY A 190 13.02 -3.64 15.78
N LYS A 191 12.85 -3.90 17.08
CA LYS A 191 12.10 -5.07 17.59
C LYS A 191 10.61 -5.01 17.23
N PHE A 192 10.26 -4.53 16.04
CA PHE A 192 8.89 -4.46 15.59
C PHE A 192 8.33 -5.87 15.40
N PHE A 193 9.15 -6.89 15.06
CA PHE A 193 8.66 -8.27 14.95
C PHE A 193 9.73 -9.39 15.02
N TYR A 194 9.33 -10.58 15.48
CA TYR A 194 10.03 -11.86 15.33
C TYR A 194 9.74 -12.45 13.93
N TYR A 195 10.38 -11.97 12.86
CA TYR A 195 10.15 -12.50 11.50
C TYR A 195 11.43 -12.92 10.78
N HIS A 196 11.28 -13.88 9.85
CA HIS A 196 12.27 -14.17 8.80
C HIS A 196 12.06 -13.17 7.66
N PHE A 197 12.97 -12.22 7.50
CA PHE A 197 12.97 -11.26 6.40
C PHE A 197 13.98 -11.66 5.33
N ASN A 198 13.57 -11.57 4.07
CA ASN A 198 14.45 -11.80 2.93
C ASN A 198 14.47 -10.54 2.06
N LEU A 199 15.67 -10.15 1.63
CA LEU A 199 15.88 -9.07 0.66
C LEU A 199 15.69 -9.63 -0.75
N ALA A 200 14.87 -8.97 -1.57
CA ALA A 200 14.82 -9.21 -3.00
C ALA A 200 15.10 -7.88 -3.73
N PHE A 201 16.20 -7.84 -4.47
CA PHE A 201 16.51 -6.77 -5.40
C PHE A 201 16.10 -7.23 -6.80
N SER A 202 15.42 -6.37 -7.56
CA SER A 202 15.19 -6.52 -9.00
C SER A 202 15.95 -5.47 -9.77
#